data_AF-Q1I0R4-F1
#
_entry.id   AF-Q1I0R4-F1
#
_cell.length_a   1.000
_cell.length_b   1.000
_cell.length_c   1.000
_cell.angle_alpha   90.00
_cell.angle_beta   90.00
_cell.angle_gamma   90.00
#
_symmetry.space_group_name_H-M   'P 1'
#
loop_
_entity.id
_entity.type
_entity.pdbx_description
1 polymer ?
#
loop_
_entity_poly.entity_id
_entity_poly.type
_entity_poly.pdbx_seq_one_letter_code
_entity_poly.pdbx_strand_id
1 'polypeptide(L)' 'SDPGAGLPEFIAVGYVDEQLFMRYGKDTGRAEPQVEWMEQNEGPQYWERETQNLQGWQAAYRANLANLRQR' A
#
# COMPACT_ATOMS: atom_id res chain seq x y z
N SER A 1 -15.02 -7.93 -10.04
CA SER A 1 -13.83 -8.78 -9.88
C SER A 1 -13.72 -9.17 -8.41
N ASP A 2 -13.98 -10.44 -8.11
CA ASP A 2 -13.61 -11.05 -6.84
C ASP A 2 -12.11 -11.36 -6.94
N PRO A 3 -11.23 -10.76 -6.13
CA PRO A 3 -9.82 -11.11 -6.08
C PRO A 3 -9.74 -12.50 -5.46
N GLY A 4 -10.03 -13.55 -6.23
CA GLY A 4 -10.41 -14.87 -5.72
C GLY A 4 -9.53 -15.34 -4.55
N ALA A 5 -10.18 -15.70 -3.43
CA ALA A 5 -9.73 -16.38 -2.20
C ALA A 5 -8.33 -16.08 -1.56
N GLY A 6 -7.46 -15.28 -2.18
CA GLY A 6 -6.08 -15.10 -1.75
C GLY A 6 -5.36 -13.91 -2.38
N LEU A 7 -6.03 -13.10 -3.20
CA LEU A 7 -5.47 -11.85 -3.70
C LEU A 7 -5.81 -10.70 -2.73
N PRO A 8 -4.81 -9.92 -2.27
CA PRO A 8 -5.06 -8.81 -1.37
C PRO A 8 -5.96 -7.78 -2.04
N GLU A 9 -6.99 -7.34 -1.31
CA GLU A 9 -7.99 -6.36 -1.76
C GLU A 9 -7.35 -5.02 -2.17
N PHE A 10 -6.20 -4.70 -1.59
CA PHE A 10 -5.39 -3.54 -1.91
C PHE A 10 -3.91 -3.83 -1.60
N ILE A 11 -3.05 -3.47 -2.54
CA ILE A 11 -1.60 -3.39 -2.36
C ILE A 11 -1.13 -2.07 -2.96
N ALA A 12 -0.15 -1.44 -2.33
CA ALA A 12 0.59 -0.35 -2.93
C ALA A 12 2.06 -0.70 -2.94
N VAL A 13 2.72 -0.42 -4.06
CA VAL A 13 4.14 -0.68 -4.27
C VAL A 13 4.78 0.55 -4.88
N GLY A 14 5.93 0.94 -4.36
CA GLY A 14 6.71 2.08 -4.84
C GLY A 14 7.99 1.60 -5.53
N TYR A 15 8.25 2.10 -6.73
CA TYR A 15 9.50 1.85 -7.45
C TYR A 15 10.28 3.15 -7.61
N VAL A 16 11.59 3.07 -7.44
CA VAL A 16 12.55 4.07 -7.93
C VAL A 16 13.42 3.35 -8.95
N ASP A 17 13.45 3.88 -10.17
CA ASP A 17 13.94 3.18 -11.35
C ASP A 17 13.26 1.80 -11.48
N GLU A 18 13.99 0.70 -11.27
CA GLU A 18 13.47 -0.68 -11.33
C GLU A 18 13.45 -1.37 -9.95
N GLN A 19 13.73 -0.61 -8.90
CA GLN A 19 13.88 -1.15 -7.56
C GLN A 19 12.63 -0.87 -6.74
N LEU A 20 11.96 -1.95 -6.33
CA LEU A 20 10.85 -1.89 -5.37
C LEU A 20 11.41 -1.36 -4.04
N PHE A 21 11.07 -0.14 -3.65
CA PHE A 21 11.60 0.49 -2.43
C PHE A 21 10.62 0.46 -1.27
N MET A 22 9.31 0.39 -1.55
CA MET A 22 8.25 0.37 -0.54
C MET A 22 7.15 -0.61 -0.93
N ARG A 23 6.62 -1.33 0.05
CA ARG A 23 5.42 -2.13 -0.09
C ARG A 23 4.45 -1.86 1.06
N TYR A 24 3.18 -1.79 0.71
CA TYR A 24 2.05 -1.81 1.62
C TYR A 24 1.11 -2.93 1.22
N GLY A 25 0.75 -3.77 2.20
CA GLY A 25 -0.26 -4.80 2.03
C GLY A 25 -1.29 -4.71 3.15
N LYS A 26 -2.53 -5.13 2.86
CA LYS A 26 -3.58 -5.25 3.87
C LYS A 26 -3.16 -6.11 5.06
N ASP A 27 -2.34 -7.14 4.82
CA ASP A 27 -1.93 -8.11 5.85
C ASP A 27 -1.05 -7.48 6.93
N THR A 28 -0.12 -6.59 6.53
CA THR A 28 0.72 -5.84 7.46
C THR A 28 0.05 -4.54 7.91
N GLY A 29 -0.82 -3.96 7.07
CA GLY A 29 -1.47 -2.68 7.31
C GLY A 29 -0.50 -1.51 7.43
N ARG A 30 0.77 -1.70 6.99
CA ARG A 30 1.90 -0.78 7.14
C ARG A 30 2.67 -0.65 5.85
N ALA A 31 3.24 0.54 5.64
CA ALA A 31 4.21 0.80 4.60
C ALA A 31 5.59 0.39 5.10
N GLU A 32 6.26 -0.51 4.39
CA GLU A 32 7.54 -1.07 4.79
C GLU A 32 8.60 -0.82 3.71
N PRO A 33 9.84 -0.47 4.10
CA PRO A 33 10.95 -0.46 3.17
C PRO A 33 11.16 -1.86 2.61
N GLN A 34 11.52 -1.93 1.34
CA GLN A 34 11.89 -3.18 0.66
C GLN A 34 13.39 -3.21 0.33
N VAL A 35 14.11 -2.14 0.70
CA VAL A 35 15.49 -1.87 0.33
C VAL A 35 16.20 -1.18 1.49
N GLU A 36 17.47 -1.56 1.70
CA GLU A 36 18.25 -1.11 2.85
C GLU A 36 18.41 0.41 2.91
N TRP A 37 18.60 1.07 1.77
CA TRP A 37 18.80 2.51 1.74
C TRP A 37 17.56 3.28 2.19
N MET A 38 16.34 2.75 2.00
CA MET A 38 15.13 3.38 2.52
C MET A 38 15.01 3.21 4.03
N GLU A 39 15.35 2.04 4.55
CA GLU A 39 15.34 1.78 5.99
C GLU A 39 16.38 2.63 6.74
N GLN A 40 17.56 2.85 6.13
CA GLN A 40 18.65 3.60 6.76
C GLN A 40 18.47 5.12 6.68
N ASN A 41 17.88 5.63 5.59
CA ASN A 41 17.75 7.08 5.38
C ASN A 41 16.45 7.66 5.94
N GLU A 42 15.36 6.89 5.98
CA GLU A 42 14.06 7.38 6.42
C GLU A 42 13.72 6.95 7.84
N GLY A 43 13.28 7.92 8.65
CA GLY A 43 12.90 7.68 10.03
C GLY A 43 11.50 7.09 10.20
N PRO A 44 11.15 6.63 11.43
CA PRO A 44 9.82 6.08 11.73
C PRO A 44 8.66 7.01 11.36
N GLN A 45 8.85 8.33 11.48
CA GLN A 45 7.82 9.32 11.16
C GLN A 45 7.44 9.34 9.68
N TYR A 46 8.40 9.06 8.79
CA TYR A 46 8.13 8.92 7.36
C TYR A 46 7.22 7.71 7.11
N TRP A 47 7.57 6.55 7.65
CA TRP A 47 6.82 5.30 7.48
C TRP A 47 5.44 5.34 8.13
N GLU A 48 5.30 6.01 9.28
CA GLU A 48 4.00 6.26 9.91
C GLU A 48 3.10 7.10 9.02
N ARG A 49 3.64 8.19 8.44
CA ARG A 49 2.88 9.04 7.51
C ARG A 49 2.48 8.28 6.25
N GLU A 50 3.41 7.56 5.63
CA GLU A 50 3.11 6.75 4.44
C GLU A 50 2.06 5.68 4.74
N THR A 51 2.14 5.04 5.91
CA THR A 51 1.14 4.08 6.38
C THR A 51 -0.24 4.71 6.49
N GLN A 52 -0.36 5.86 7.15
CA GLN A 52 -1.64 6.55 7.32
C GLN A 52 -2.24 6.98 5.98
N ASN A 53 -1.41 7.51 5.08
CA ASN A 53 -1.82 7.86 3.73
C ASN A 53 -2.42 6.63 3.04
N LEU A 54 -1.66 5.53 2.97
CA LEU A 54 -2.06 4.31 2.27
C LEU A 54 -3.31 3.65 2.85
N GLN A 55 -3.53 3.75 4.16
CA GLN A 55 -4.80 3.34 4.78
C GLN A 55 -5.99 4.18 4.26
N GLY A 56 -5.81 5.50 4.10
CA GLY A 56 -6.80 6.37 3.47
C GLY A 56 -7.07 6.00 2.02
N TRP A 57 -6.02 5.74 1.23
CA TRP A 57 -6.13 5.29 -0.17
C TRP A 57 -6.87 3.94 -0.28
N GLN A 58 -6.56 2.99 0.61
CA GLN A 58 -7.25 1.70 0.67
C GLN A 58 -8.77 1.87 0.91
N ALA A 59 -9.16 2.75 1.83
CA ALA A 59 -10.56 3.04 2.11
C ALA A 59 -11.28 3.66 0.89
N ALA A 60 -10.64 4.65 0.25
CA ALA A 60 -11.17 5.30 -0.94
C ALA A 60 -11.30 4.31 -2.12
N TYR A 61 -10.31 3.46 -2.33
CA TYR A 61 -10.33 2.43 -3.39
C TYR A 61 -11.49 1.45 -3.20
N ARG A 62 -11.72 0.99 -1.97
CA ARG A 62 -12.86 0.13 -1.62
C ARG A 62 -14.20 0.80 -1.95
N ALA A 63 -14.37 2.06 -1.57
CA ALA A 63 -15.59 2.83 -1.86
C ALA A 63 -15.81 3.01 -3.37
N ASN A 64 -14.75 3.33 -4.11
CA ASN A 64 -14.82 3.48 -5.56
C ASN A 64 -15.19 2.17 -6.26
N LEU A 65 -14.61 1.04 -5.84
CA LEU A 65 -14.98 -0.27 -6.37
C LEU A 65 -16.44 -0.62 -6.07
N ALA A 66 -16.94 -0.31 -4.87
CA ALA A 66 -18.35 -0.51 -4.54
C ALA A 66 -19.27 0.30 -5.46
N ASN A 67 -18.95 1.57 -5.70
CA ASN A 67 -19.70 2.44 -6.61
C ASN A 67 -19.66 1.94 -8.06
N LEU A 68 -18.50 1.49 -8.54
CA LEU A 68 -18.35 0.95 -9.90
C LEU A 68 -19.11 -0.36 -10.10
N ARG A 69 -19.31 -1.16 -9.05
CA ARG A 69 -20.10 -2.41 -9.11
C ARG A 69 -21.61 -2.17 -9.14
N GLN A 70 -22.07 -0.97 -8.77
CA GLN A 70 -23.48 -0.59 -8.77
C GLN A 70 -23.91 0.09 -10.09
N ARG A 71 -22.96 0.33 -11.00
CA ARG A 71 -23.22 0.84 -12.36
C ARG A 71 -23.29 -0.31 -13.35
#